data_AF-A0A4R3U2C8-F1
#
_entry.id   AF-A0A4R3U2C8-F1
#
_cell.length_a   1.000
_cell.length_b   1.000
_cell.length_c   1.000
_cell.angle_alpha   90.00
_cell.angle_beta   90.00
_cell.angle_gamma   90.00
#
_symmetry.space_group_name_H-M   'P 1'
#
loop_
_entity.id
_entity.type
_entity.pdbx_description
1 polymer ?
#
loop_
_entity_poly.entity_id
_entity_poly.type
_entity_poly.pdbx_seq_one_letter_code
_entity_poly.pdbx_strand_id
1 'polypeptide(L)'
;MTTCELEQKDVGAFPGVTLFTKRQAPGMRPTAVYLPPKHATAATKFDVVIWLHGFYVRDHEYLFRNDPARLREQVRDSGKDVVLVAPFLGYEYAVGDTFAGNYSVKDLASAKWGERYLDEILGALAKFVALVASTGNGTRSIPQLEVGKLIIACHSGGGSGMRNLVGSLGKYQPNLSACWGFDCLYGAKAQPDDATFWYQWLSGKSTCALEIVYGPTTLSQSVKLDLVGRGLATLDGNRPPSQRPALKNLTVSVGHYDAFPAFGQMVRVNDLDPAFVDRFMIPQVADKPPLGQKPASRNGEFLKQATANVRGAFPFPKDIHYMIARGGFYSRLSRL
;
A
#
# COMPACT_ATOMS: atom_id res chain seq x y z
N MET A 1 -23.21 23.28 -6.42
CA MET A 1 -22.40 22.42 -5.53
C MET A 1 -20.94 22.73 -5.77
N THR A 2 -20.12 22.78 -4.72
CA THR A 2 -18.68 23.04 -4.84
C THR A 2 -17.97 21.80 -5.40
N THR A 3 -17.25 21.94 -6.53
CA THR A 3 -16.47 20.85 -7.15
C THR A 3 -15.01 20.90 -6.73
N CYS A 4 -14.31 19.77 -6.81
CA CYS A 4 -12.87 19.74 -6.64
C CYS A 4 -12.14 20.59 -7.71
N GLU A 5 -11.11 21.32 -7.29
CA GLU A 5 -10.21 22.08 -8.16
C GLU A 5 -8.76 21.75 -7.80
N LEU A 6 -7.95 21.50 -8.83
CA LEU A 6 -6.52 21.26 -8.71
C LEU A 6 -5.74 22.49 -9.20
N GLU A 7 -4.64 22.80 -8.55
CA GLU A 7 -3.68 23.80 -9.02
C GLU A 7 -2.31 23.16 -9.24
N GLN A 8 -1.62 23.59 -10.30
CA GLN A 8 -0.25 23.15 -10.56
C GLN A 8 0.74 23.93 -9.71
N LYS A 9 1.69 23.21 -9.13
CA LYS A 9 2.86 23.76 -8.45
C LYS A 9 4.13 23.13 -9.01
N ASP A 10 5.28 23.62 -8.53
CA ASP A 10 6.60 23.09 -8.84
C ASP A 10 6.97 23.12 -10.34
N VAL A 11 6.34 24.03 -11.10
CA VAL A 11 6.63 24.26 -12.52
C VAL A 11 8.10 24.64 -12.69
N GLY A 12 8.84 23.87 -13.50
CA GLY A 12 10.27 24.06 -13.72
C GLY A 12 11.17 23.58 -12.57
N ALA A 13 10.62 23.29 -11.38
CA ALA A 13 11.36 22.79 -10.22
C ALA A 13 11.37 21.26 -10.15
N PHE A 14 10.37 20.58 -10.71
CA PHE A 14 10.32 19.12 -10.74
C PHE A 14 9.75 18.58 -12.07
N PRO A 15 10.36 17.56 -12.71
CA PRO A 15 9.86 17.00 -13.97
C PRO A 15 8.45 16.41 -13.85
N GLY A 16 7.59 16.71 -14.82
CA GLY A 16 6.19 16.28 -14.86
C GLY A 16 5.23 17.34 -14.34
N VAL A 17 3.99 16.95 -14.07
CA VAL A 17 2.96 17.85 -13.55
C VAL A 17 2.66 17.47 -12.10
N THR A 18 2.87 18.41 -11.19
CA THR A 18 2.48 18.24 -9.78
C THR A 18 1.30 19.14 -9.47
N LEU A 19 0.22 18.53 -9.00
CA LEU A 19 -1.03 19.20 -8.68
C LEU A 19 -1.37 19.01 -7.21
N PHE A 20 -1.99 20.03 -6.62
CA PHE A 20 -2.54 19.98 -5.28
C PHE A 20 -3.99 20.47 -5.29
N THR A 21 -4.81 19.97 -4.37
CA THR A 21 -6.18 20.44 -4.22
C THR A 21 -6.21 21.89 -3.74
N LYS A 22 -6.64 22.79 -4.63
CA LYS A 22 -6.92 24.20 -4.31
C LYS A 22 -8.27 24.37 -3.61
N ARG A 23 -9.27 23.59 -4.02
CA ARG A 23 -10.62 23.58 -3.44
C ARG A 23 -11.17 22.17 -3.40
N GLN A 24 -11.81 21.82 -2.30
CA GLN A 24 -12.39 20.49 -2.07
C GLN A 24 -13.89 20.48 -2.36
N ALA A 25 -14.37 19.40 -2.96
CA ALA A 25 -15.79 19.06 -2.89
C ALA A 25 -16.15 18.53 -1.48
N PRO A 26 -17.42 18.60 -1.06
CA PRO A 26 -17.85 18.05 0.22
C PRO A 26 -17.44 16.58 0.40
N GLY A 27 -16.81 16.25 1.53
CA GLY A 27 -16.37 14.89 1.85
C GLY A 27 -15.06 14.44 1.17
N MET A 28 -14.41 15.33 0.41
CA MET A 28 -13.08 15.08 -0.17
C MET A 28 -11.96 15.36 0.84
N ARG A 29 -10.80 14.76 0.59
CA ARG A 29 -9.56 15.04 1.33
C ARG A 29 -8.66 15.98 0.51
N PRO A 30 -7.90 16.90 1.14
CA PRO A 30 -6.80 17.56 0.45
C PRO A 30 -5.92 16.50 -0.23
N THR A 31 -5.59 16.68 -1.50
CA THR A 31 -4.98 15.62 -2.30
C THR A 31 -3.82 16.17 -3.10
N ALA A 32 -2.73 15.41 -3.16
CA ALA A 32 -1.64 15.63 -4.10
C ALA A 32 -1.80 14.68 -5.30
N VAL A 33 -1.60 15.18 -6.51
CA VAL A 33 -1.68 14.40 -7.75
C VAL A 33 -0.44 14.63 -8.59
N TYR A 34 0.16 13.57 -9.12
CA TYR A 34 1.34 13.66 -9.97
C TYR A 34 1.15 12.90 -11.27
N LEU A 35 1.44 13.59 -12.38
CA LEU A 35 1.50 13.01 -13.72
C LEU A 35 2.98 13.02 -14.15
N PRO A 36 3.58 11.86 -14.48
CA PRO A 36 4.97 11.78 -14.87
C PRO A 36 5.24 12.48 -16.22
N PRO A 37 6.49 12.86 -16.54
CA PRO A 37 6.82 13.53 -17.81
C PRO A 37 6.38 12.76 -19.06
N LYS A 38 6.30 11.44 -18.96
CA LYS A 38 5.88 10.55 -20.03
C LYS A 38 4.38 10.62 -20.33
N HIS A 39 3.59 11.16 -19.41
CA HIS A 39 2.13 11.17 -19.53
C HIS A 39 1.69 11.97 -20.75
N ALA A 40 0.98 11.30 -21.67
CA ALA A 40 0.50 11.95 -22.88
C ALA A 40 -0.60 12.95 -22.53
N THR A 41 -0.45 14.21 -22.96
CA THR A 41 -1.43 15.28 -22.73
C THR A 41 -2.79 15.02 -23.38
N ALA A 42 -2.88 14.08 -24.31
CA ALA A 42 -4.11 13.65 -24.98
C ALA A 42 -4.70 12.35 -24.41
N ALA A 43 -4.10 11.74 -23.39
CA ALA A 43 -4.61 10.51 -22.81
C ALA A 43 -5.98 10.77 -22.13
N THR A 44 -6.96 9.93 -22.45
CA THR A 44 -8.28 9.94 -21.80
C THR A 44 -8.48 8.76 -20.85
N LYS A 45 -7.52 7.83 -20.81
CA LYS A 45 -7.55 6.65 -19.95
C LYS A 45 -6.29 6.59 -19.11
N PHE A 46 -6.44 6.59 -17.78
CA PHE A 46 -5.34 6.67 -16.84
C PHE A 46 -5.19 5.37 -16.04
N ASP A 47 -3.97 4.83 -16.00
CA ASP A 47 -3.60 3.92 -14.93
C ASP A 47 -3.33 4.77 -13.67
N VAL A 48 -3.99 4.41 -12.57
CA VAL A 48 -4.01 5.21 -11.34
C VAL A 48 -3.44 4.40 -10.19
N VAL A 49 -2.52 5.02 -9.44
CA VAL A 49 -2.07 4.53 -8.14
C VAL A 49 -2.56 5.49 -7.06
N ILE A 50 -3.40 5.00 -6.15
CA ILE A 50 -3.77 5.72 -4.94
C ILE A 50 -2.76 5.38 -3.84
N TRP A 51 -2.12 6.38 -3.24
CA TRP A 51 -1.24 6.20 -2.08
C TRP A 51 -1.91 6.65 -0.78
N LEU A 52 -2.03 5.75 0.18
CA LEU A 52 -2.56 6.01 1.52
C LEU A 52 -1.42 6.03 2.55
N HIS A 53 -1.13 7.22 3.07
CA HIS A 53 -0.03 7.43 4.02
C HIS A 53 -0.40 7.06 5.46
N GLY A 54 0.61 6.99 6.34
CA GLY A 54 0.42 6.80 7.77
C GLY A 54 0.62 8.07 8.58
N PHE A 55 1.14 7.93 9.79
CA PHE A 55 1.35 9.06 10.69
C PHE A 55 2.50 9.97 10.21
N TYR A 56 2.66 11.10 10.89
CA TYR A 56 3.72 12.09 10.67
C TYR A 56 3.71 12.86 9.35
N VAL A 57 2.69 12.67 8.51
CA VAL A 57 2.46 13.50 7.32
C VAL A 57 1.73 14.76 7.73
N ARG A 58 2.30 15.93 7.44
CA ARG A 58 1.75 17.21 7.91
C ARG A 58 0.57 17.71 7.08
N ASP A 59 0.65 17.50 5.77
CA ASP A 59 -0.36 17.90 4.78
C ASP A 59 -0.09 17.21 3.44
N HIS A 60 -0.97 17.46 2.46
CA HIS A 60 -0.82 16.95 1.10
C HIS A 60 0.41 17.47 0.32
N GLU A 61 0.94 18.67 0.60
CA GLU A 61 2.17 19.15 -0.04
C GLU A 61 3.40 18.42 0.51
N TYR A 62 3.41 18.16 1.82
CA TYR A 62 4.42 17.37 2.50
C TYR A 62 4.55 15.97 1.89
N LEU A 63 3.44 15.32 1.51
CA LEU A 63 3.44 13.99 0.89
C LEU A 63 4.37 13.87 -0.33
N PHE A 64 4.45 14.91 -1.15
CA PHE A 64 5.24 14.88 -2.38
C PHE A 64 6.59 15.58 -2.28
N ARG A 65 6.78 16.42 -1.27
CA ARG A 65 8.02 17.21 -1.10
C ARG A 65 8.96 16.66 -0.05
N ASN A 66 8.42 16.10 1.02
CA ASN A 66 9.19 15.83 2.24
C ASN A 66 8.91 14.46 2.86
N ASP A 67 7.86 13.76 2.44
CA ASP A 67 7.59 12.42 2.96
C ASP A 67 8.76 11.47 2.65
N PRO A 68 9.28 10.73 3.64
CA PRO A 68 10.43 9.85 3.45
C PRO A 68 10.21 8.74 2.41
N ALA A 69 8.96 8.41 2.08
CA ALA A 69 8.67 7.49 1.00
C ALA A 69 9.08 8.06 -0.36
N ARG A 70 9.09 9.38 -0.59
CA ARG A 70 9.52 10.00 -1.88
C ARG A 70 8.74 9.50 -3.11
N LEU A 71 7.42 9.48 -2.98
CA LEU A 71 6.52 8.81 -3.94
C LEU A 71 6.62 9.38 -5.35
N ARG A 72 6.65 10.71 -5.45
CA ARG A 72 6.68 11.41 -6.73
C ARG A 72 7.98 11.11 -7.50
N GLU A 73 9.11 11.10 -6.81
CA GLU A 73 10.39 10.72 -7.39
C GLU A 73 10.42 9.28 -7.82
N GLN A 74 9.85 8.36 -7.04
CA GLN A 74 9.78 6.96 -7.43
C GLN A 74 8.95 6.74 -8.70
N VAL A 75 7.79 7.42 -8.84
CA VAL A 75 6.98 7.34 -10.06
C VAL A 75 7.77 7.89 -11.26
N ARG A 76 8.40 9.06 -11.10
CA ARG A 76 9.28 9.64 -12.13
C ARG A 76 10.39 8.65 -12.54
N ASP A 77 11.11 8.12 -11.57
CA ASP A 77 12.29 7.28 -11.76
C ASP A 77 11.93 5.87 -12.26
N SER A 78 10.66 5.46 -12.14
CA SER A 78 10.17 4.20 -12.71
C SER A 78 9.96 4.26 -14.23
N GLY A 79 9.83 5.47 -14.79
CA GLY A 79 9.52 5.67 -16.22
C GLY A 79 8.15 5.14 -16.67
N LYS A 80 7.29 4.74 -15.73
CA LYS A 80 5.93 4.27 -16.00
C LYS A 80 4.98 5.44 -16.19
N ASP A 81 3.99 5.24 -17.04
CA ASP A 81 2.92 6.21 -17.26
C ASP A 81 1.76 5.89 -16.31
N VAL A 82 1.83 6.41 -15.08
CA VAL A 82 0.84 6.17 -14.03
C VAL A 82 0.56 7.46 -13.28
N VAL A 83 -0.71 7.77 -13.08
CA VAL A 83 -1.16 8.93 -12.31
C VAL A 83 -1.15 8.56 -10.83
N LEU A 84 -0.30 9.23 -10.06
CA LEU A 84 -0.22 9.05 -8.61
C LEU A 84 -1.20 10.01 -7.93
N VAL A 85 -2.09 9.48 -7.10
CA VAL A 85 -3.09 10.24 -6.32
C VAL A 85 -2.89 9.94 -4.84
N ALA A 86 -2.67 10.96 -4.02
CA ALA A 86 -2.38 10.79 -2.60
C ALA A 86 -3.28 11.69 -1.74
N PRO A 87 -4.40 11.18 -1.18
CA PRO A 87 -5.21 11.92 -0.23
C PRO A 87 -4.46 12.12 1.10
N PHE A 88 -4.63 13.29 1.70
CA PHE A 88 -4.20 13.59 3.05
C PHE A 88 -5.24 13.09 4.07
N LEU A 89 -4.83 12.11 4.86
CA LEU A 89 -5.66 11.36 5.81
C LEU A 89 -5.66 11.98 7.22
N GLY A 90 -5.00 13.12 7.40
CA GLY A 90 -4.82 13.81 8.68
C GLY A 90 -3.39 13.61 9.24
N TYR A 91 -3.05 14.39 10.26
CA TYR A 91 -1.74 14.36 10.91
C TYR A 91 -1.88 13.72 12.29
N GLU A 92 -1.07 12.71 12.57
CA GLU A 92 -0.95 12.07 13.89
C GLU A 92 0.53 11.90 14.23
N TYR A 93 0.87 12.09 15.50
CA TYR A 93 2.24 12.10 16.00
C TYR A 93 2.30 11.59 17.45
N ALA A 94 3.44 11.03 17.86
CA ALA A 94 3.62 10.55 19.23
C ALA A 94 3.77 11.71 20.23
N VAL A 95 3.13 11.56 21.38
CA VAL A 95 3.26 12.40 22.58
C VAL A 95 3.45 11.45 23.77
N GLY A 96 4.69 11.26 24.20
CA GLY A 96 5.06 10.22 25.16
C GLY A 96 4.69 8.82 24.63
N ASP A 97 3.95 8.06 25.43
CA ASP A 97 3.47 6.71 25.09
C ASP A 97 2.12 6.70 24.35
N THR A 98 1.62 7.88 23.95
CA THR A 98 0.33 8.06 23.26
C THR A 98 0.50 8.75 21.92
N PHE A 99 -0.59 8.85 21.16
CA PHE A 99 -0.64 9.60 19.92
C PHE A 99 -1.64 10.76 20.02
N ALA A 100 -1.31 11.87 19.39
CA ALA A 100 -2.18 13.04 19.25
C ALA A 100 -2.32 13.41 17.77
N GLY A 101 -3.48 13.95 17.39
CA GLY A 101 -3.72 14.36 16.02
C GLY A 101 -5.16 14.13 15.56
N ASN A 102 -5.34 14.17 14.24
CA ASN A 102 -6.64 14.03 13.58
C ASN A 102 -6.61 13.03 12.42
N TYR A 103 -5.59 12.17 12.35
CA TYR A 103 -5.55 11.11 11.35
C TYR A 103 -6.78 10.21 11.47
N SER A 104 -7.45 9.97 10.35
CA SER A 104 -8.62 9.11 10.31
C SER A 104 -8.88 8.59 8.91
N VAL A 105 -9.11 7.29 8.83
CA VAL A 105 -9.49 6.56 7.61
C VAL A 105 -10.91 6.01 7.67
N LYS A 106 -11.69 6.37 8.69
CA LYS A 106 -13.05 5.82 8.88
C LYS A 106 -13.97 6.12 7.70
N ASP A 107 -13.88 7.34 7.16
CA ASP A 107 -14.74 7.77 6.06
C ASP A 107 -14.54 6.95 4.79
N LEU A 108 -13.34 6.40 4.57
CA LEU A 108 -13.03 5.55 3.41
C LEU A 108 -13.88 4.27 3.38
N ALA A 109 -14.43 3.84 4.53
CA ALA A 109 -15.33 2.70 4.62
C ALA A 109 -16.78 3.05 4.30
N SER A 110 -17.10 4.35 4.19
CA SER A 110 -18.45 4.79 3.84
C SER A 110 -18.80 4.29 2.44
N ALA A 111 -20.06 3.87 2.26
CA ALA A 111 -20.55 3.36 0.99
C ALA A 111 -20.20 4.32 -0.16
N LYS A 112 -19.58 3.78 -1.22
CA LYS A 112 -19.16 4.50 -2.42
C LYS A 112 -18.22 5.69 -2.18
N TRP A 113 -17.51 5.75 -1.05
CA TRP A 113 -16.55 6.82 -0.82
C TRP A 113 -15.45 6.85 -1.90
N GLY A 114 -14.84 5.69 -2.20
CA GLY A 114 -13.84 5.57 -3.27
C GLY A 114 -14.37 5.95 -4.65
N GLU A 115 -15.61 5.55 -4.99
CA GLU A 115 -16.30 5.95 -6.23
C GLU A 115 -16.38 7.48 -6.35
N ARG A 116 -16.95 8.15 -5.35
CA ARG A 116 -17.11 9.62 -5.35
C ARG A 116 -15.76 10.33 -5.36
N TYR A 117 -14.78 9.81 -4.61
CA TYR A 117 -13.45 10.40 -4.53
C TYR A 117 -12.75 10.38 -5.89
N LEU A 118 -12.77 9.24 -6.58
CA LEU A 118 -12.19 9.12 -7.92
C LEU A 118 -12.93 9.99 -8.95
N ASP A 119 -14.27 10.05 -8.90
CA ASP A 119 -15.06 10.93 -9.78
C ASP A 119 -14.64 12.41 -9.65
N GLU A 120 -14.45 12.91 -8.43
CA GLU A 120 -14.03 14.30 -8.19
C GLU A 120 -12.59 14.56 -8.64
N ILE A 121 -11.67 13.62 -8.41
CA ILE A 121 -10.28 13.76 -8.86
C ILE A 121 -10.19 13.73 -10.39
N LEU A 122 -10.87 12.79 -11.05
CA LEU A 122 -10.91 12.71 -12.51
C LEU A 122 -11.59 13.94 -13.11
N GLY A 123 -12.69 14.43 -12.52
CA GLY A 123 -13.33 15.66 -12.96
C GLY A 123 -12.42 16.88 -12.84
N ALA A 124 -11.63 16.98 -11.77
CA ALA A 124 -10.66 18.06 -11.61
C ALA A 124 -9.48 17.94 -12.58
N LEU A 125 -8.98 16.73 -12.81
CA LEU A 125 -7.93 16.44 -13.80
C LEU A 125 -8.38 16.75 -15.22
N ALA A 126 -9.60 16.39 -15.59
CA ALA A 126 -10.16 16.66 -16.91
C ALA A 126 -10.19 18.17 -17.22
N LYS A 127 -10.62 18.97 -16.24
CA LYS A 127 -10.61 20.45 -16.34
C LYS A 127 -9.19 20.99 -16.48
N PHE A 128 -8.24 20.45 -15.71
CA PHE A 128 -6.84 20.85 -15.79
C PHE A 128 -6.23 20.52 -17.17
N VAL A 129 -6.39 19.30 -17.66
CA VAL A 129 -5.89 18.86 -18.96
C VAL A 129 -6.49 19.69 -20.09
N ALA A 130 -7.81 19.96 -20.06
CA ALA A 130 -8.46 20.81 -21.04
C ALA A 130 -7.91 22.25 -21.03
N LEU A 131 -7.54 22.79 -19.86
CA LEU A 131 -6.94 24.11 -19.74
C LEU A 131 -5.52 24.14 -20.34
N VAL A 132 -4.69 23.13 -20.06
CA VAL A 132 -3.32 23.04 -20.61
C VAL A 132 -3.33 22.80 -22.12
N ALA A 133 -4.27 22.00 -22.64
CA ALA A 133 -4.39 21.74 -24.08
C ALA A 133 -4.92 22.96 -24.88
N SER A 134 -5.53 23.94 -24.21
CA SER A 134 -6.22 25.07 -24.86
C SER A 134 -5.33 26.23 -25.32
N THR A 135 -4.05 25.99 -25.63
CA THR A 135 -3.16 27.01 -26.23
C THR A 135 -3.47 27.33 -27.70
N GLY A 136 -4.62 26.90 -28.23
CA GLY A 136 -5.12 27.24 -29.57
C GLY A 136 -6.61 27.60 -29.53
N ASN A 137 -7.06 28.43 -30.48
CA ASN A 137 -8.41 29.02 -30.62
C ASN A 137 -9.59 28.02 -30.80
N GLY A 138 -9.47 26.77 -30.35
CA GLY A 138 -10.49 25.74 -30.44
C GLY A 138 -11.51 25.77 -29.30
N THR A 139 -12.72 25.31 -29.59
CA THR A 139 -13.81 25.12 -28.62
C THR A 139 -13.40 24.15 -27.51
N ARG A 140 -13.62 24.58 -26.27
CA ARG A 140 -13.23 23.90 -25.02
C ARG A 140 -14.12 22.67 -24.74
N SER A 141 -13.71 21.48 -25.18
CA SER A 141 -14.29 20.23 -24.70
C SER A 141 -13.50 19.72 -23.48
N ILE A 142 -14.21 19.41 -22.39
CA ILE A 142 -13.61 18.76 -21.23
C ILE A 142 -13.65 17.25 -21.51
N PRO A 143 -12.49 16.55 -21.57
CA PRO A 143 -12.49 15.13 -21.86
C PRO A 143 -13.13 14.35 -20.71
N GLN A 144 -13.83 13.26 -21.03
CA GLN A 144 -14.21 12.28 -20.03
C GLN A 144 -13.00 11.38 -19.78
N LEU A 145 -12.49 11.39 -18.54
CA LEU A 145 -11.37 10.55 -18.14
C LEU A 145 -11.87 9.20 -17.61
N GLU A 146 -11.25 8.14 -18.08
CA GLU A 146 -11.49 6.76 -17.67
C GLU A 146 -10.34 6.24 -16.82
N VAL A 147 -10.65 5.31 -15.92
CA VAL A 147 -9.62 4.55 -15.20
C VAL A 147 -9.31 3.28 -16.00
N GLY A 148 -8.05 3.03 -16.28
CA GLY A 148 -7.54 1.77 -16.81
C GLY A 148 -7.33 0.77 -15.69
N LYS A 149 -6.11 0.68 -15.19
CA LYS A 149 -5.78 -0.07 -13.98
C LYS A 149 -5.86 0.85 -12.77
N LEU A 150 -6.45 0.35 -11.69
CA LEU A 150 -6.42 0.97 -10.38
C LEU A 150 -5.54 0.12 -9.45
N ILE A 151 -4.65 0.79 -8.73
CA ILE A 151 -3.81 0.21 -7.70
C ILE A 151 -3.98 1.01 -6.44
N ILE A 152 -4.15 0.33 -5.30
CA ILE A 152 -4.15 0.97 -3.98
C ILE A 152 -2.86 0.58 -3.28
N ALA A 153 -2.01 1.56 -3.02
CA ALA A 153 -0.79 1.40 -2.25
C ALA A 153 -0.94 2.08 -0.90
N CYS A 154 -0.33 1.53 0.15
CA CYS A 154 -0.37 2.15 1.46
C CYS A 154 0.90 1.88 2.29
N HIS A 155 1.14 2.76 3.26
CA HIS A 155 2.19 2.61 4.25
C HIS A 155 1.64 2.82 5.66
N SER A 156 2.16 2.06 6.62
CA SER A 156 1.90 2.28 8.04
C SER A 156 0.39 2.25 8.36
N GLY A 157 -0.14 3.25 9.09
CA GLY A 157 -1.57 3.42 9.36
C GLY A 157 -2.47 3.48 8.11
N GLY A 158 -1.90 3.72 6.93
CA GLY A 158 -2.60 3.67 5.65
C GLY A 158 -3.17 2.28 5.32
N GLY A 159 -2.66 1.21 5.95
CA GLY A 159 -3.17 -0.16 5.82
C GLY A 159 -4.66 -0.30 6.18
N SER A 160 -5.08 0.36 7.26
CA SER A 160 -6.51 0.43 7.63
C SER A 160 -7.32 1.21 6.58
N GLY A 161 -6.73 2.23 5.96
CA GLY A 161 -7.35 2.95 4.85
C GLY A 161 -7.51 2.08 3.60
N MET A 162 -6.50 1.28 3.26
CA MET A 162 -6.55 0.37 2.11
C MET A 162 -7.65 -0.68 2.31
N ARG A 163 -7.73 -1.27 3.50
CA ARG A 163 -8.81 -2.19 3.90
C ARG A 163 -10.20 -1.57 3.73
N ASN A 164 -10.37 -0.31 4.09
CA ASN A 164 -11.64 0.40 3.96
C ASN A 164 -11.95 0.72 2.49
N LEU A 165 -10.95 1.21 1.75
CA LEU A 165 -11.11 1.70 0.38
C LEU A 165 -11.46 0.58 -0.61
N VAL A 166 -10.89 -0.63 -0.47
CA VAL A 166 -11.21 -1.76 -1.36
C VAL A 166 -12.69 -2.16 -1.35
N GLY A 167 -13.44 -1.78 -0.31
CA GLY A 167 -14.89 -2.02 -0.20
C GLY A 167 -15.76 -0.86 -0.68
N SER A 168 -15.19 0.29 -1.06
CA SER A 168 -15.95 1.51 -1.38
C SER A 168 -15.71 2.06 -2.79
N LEU A 169 -15.02 1.32 -3.66
CA LEU A 169 -14.69 1.71 -5.04
C LEU A 169 -15.89 1.78 -5.98
N GLY A 170 -16.98 1.07 -5.66
CA GLY A 170 -18.21 1.06 -6.46
C GLY A 170 -17.93 0.70 -7.93
N LYS A 171 -18.28 1.57 -8.87
CA LYS A 171 -18.08 1.35 -10.31
C LYS A 171 -16.62 1.13 -10.73
N TYR A 172 -15.65 1.55 -9.92
CA TYR A 172 -14.23 1.33 -10.19
C TYR A 172 -13.68 0.00 -9.63
N GLN A 173 -14.51 -0.81 -8.96
CA GLN A 173 -14.10 -2.12 -8.46
C GLN A 173 -13.49 -3.01 -9.56
N PRO A 174 -14.03 -3.08 -10.80
CA PRO A 174 -13.45 -3.90 -11.86
C PRO A 174 -12.06 -3.43 -12.33
N ASN A 175 -11.71 -2.17 -12.07
CA ASN A 175 -10.39 -1.63 -12.41
C ASN A 175 -9.32 -2.00 -11.37
N LEU A 176 -9.70 -2.41 -10.16
CA LEU A 176 -8.75 -2.73 -9.08
C LEU A 176 -7.92 -3.96 -9.45
N SER A 177 -6.65 -3.72 -9.75
CA SER A 177 -5.70 -4.73 -10.24
C SER A 177 -4.71 -5.19 -9.19
N ALA A 178 -4.31 -4.29 -8.28
CA ALA A 178 -3.39 -4.61 -7.19
C ALA A 178 -3.63 -3.78 -5.93
N CYS A 179 -3.25 -4.35 -4.79
CA CYS A 179 -3.12 -3.71 -3.49
C CYS A 179 -1.69 -3.92 -2.97
N TRP A 180 -0.99 -2.85 -2.63
CA TRP A 180 0.38 -2.88 -2.14
C TRP A 180 0.46 -2.33 -0.72
N GLY A 181 0.84 -3.15 0.24
CA GLY A 181 0.98 -2.76 1.64
C GLY A 181 2.43 -2.77 2.09
N PHE A 182 2.87 -1.68 2.71
CA PHE A 182 4.23 -1.51 3.22
C PHE A 182 4.20 -1.29 4.73
N ASP A 183 4.65 -2.30 5.49
CA ASP A 183 4.65 -2.37 6.97
C ASP A 183 3.36 -1.79 7.57
N CYS A 184 2.20 -2.34 7.16
CA CYS A 184 0.89 -1.70 7.33
C CYS A 184 -0.21 -2.55 8.01
N LEU A 185 0.05 -3.82 8.36
CA LEU A 185 -0.94 -4.72 8.96
C LEU A 185 -0.95 -4.65 10.51
N TYR A 186 -1.39 -3.51 11.06
CA TYR A 186 -1.44 -3.30 12.52
C TYR A 186 -2.69 -3.86 13.21
N GLY A 187 -3.72 -4.22 12.44
CA GLY A 187 -5.07 -4.54 12.91
C GLY A 187 -5.23 -5.89 13.60
N ALA A 188 -4.30 -6.30 14.47
CA ALA A 188 -4.43 -7.55 15.25
C ALA A 188 -5.64 -7.56 16.21
N LYS A 189 -6.17 -6.38 16.55
CA LYS A 189 -7.38 -6.20 17.37
C LYS A 189 -8.60 -5.77 16.55
N ALA A 190 -8.48 -5.62 15.23
CA ALA A 190 -9.61 -5.33 14.36
C ALA A 190 -10.54 -6.56 14.27
N GLN A 191 -11.78 -6.35 13.82
CA GLN A 191 -12.76 -7.42 13.67
C GLN A 191 -13.31 -7.46 12.24
N PRO A 192 -12.99 -8.51 11.44
CA PRO A 192 -11.90 -9.48 11.68
C PRO A 192 -10.53 -8.80 11.70
N ASP A 193 -9.49 -9.48 12.21
CA ASP A 193 -8.11 -8.95 12.14
C ASP A 193 -7.63 -8.79 10.68
N ASP A 194 -6.54 -8.07 10.46
CA ASP A 194 -6.08 -7.74 9.11
C ASP A 194 -5.72 -8.99 8.29
N ALA A 195 -5.02 -9.95 8.88
CA ALA A 195 -4.66 -11.19 8.18
C ALA A 195 -5.92 -11.97 7.74
N THR A 196 -6.91 -12.06 8.63
CA THR A 196 -8.17 -12.76 8.37
C THR A 196 -9.00 -12.03 7.32
N PHE A 197 -9.09 -10.69 7.42
CA PHE A 197 -9.77 -9.86 6.43
C PHE A 197 -9.20 -10.09 5.03
N TRP A 198 -7.87 -9.95 4.86
CA TRP A 198 -7.24 -10.06 3.56
C TRP A 198 -7.32 -11.47 2.98
N TYR A 199 -7.16 -12.51 3.83
CA TYR A 199 -7.37 -13.90 3.40
C TYR A 199 -8.80 -14.13 2.89
N GLN A 200 -9.81 -13.67 3.63
CA GLN A 200 -11.23 -13.80 3.23
C GLN A 200 -11.53 -13.02 1.95
N TRP A 201 -11.00 -11.80 1.85
CA TRP A 201 -11.18 -10.94 0.68
C TRP A 201 -10.61 -11.57 -0.60
N LEU A 202 -9.40 -12.12 -0.55
CA LEU A 202 -8.80 -12.84 -1.69
C LEU A 202 -9.55 -14.14 -2.02
N SER A 203 -9.98 -14.88 -0.99
CA SER A 203 -10.76 -16.11 -1.16
C SER A 203 -12.12 -15.87 -1.83
N GLY A 204 -12.67 -14.66 -1.72
CA GLY A 204 -13.96 -14.24 -2.28
C GLY A 204 -14.00 -14.05 -3.81
N LYS A 205 -13.06 -14.64 -4.56
CA LYS A 205 -12.89 -14.52 -6.03
C LYS A 205 -12.40 -13.14 -6.52
N SER A 206 -11.68 -12.40 -5.69
CA SER A 206 -10.93 -11.23 -6.16
C SER A 206 -9.82 -11.67 -7.11
N THR A 207 -9.73 -11.06 -8.29
CA THR A 207 -8.58 -11.23 -9.22
C THR A 207 -7.43 -10.28 -8.91
N CYS A 208 -7.63 -9.35 -7.97
CA CYS A 208 -6.65 -8.37 -7.57
C CYS A 208 -5.46 -9.04 -6.86
N ALA A 209 -4.24 -8.62 -7.19
CA ALA A 209 -3.03 -9.04 -6.48
C ALA A 209 -2.91 -8.29 -5.14
N LEU A 210 -2.61 -9.00 -4.05
CA LEU A 210 -2.24 -8.40 -2.78
C LEU A 210 -0.76 -8.67 -2.50
N GLU A 211 0.02 -7.61 -2.39
CA GLU A 211 1.44 -7.68 -2.07
C GLU A 211 1.73 -6.93 -0.78
N ILE A 212 2.25 -7.63 0.23
CA ILE A 212 2.59 -7.08 1.53
C ILE A 212 4.10 -7.21 1.76
N VAL A 213 4.78 -6.11 1.98
CA VAL A 213 6.15 -6.11 2.49
C VAL A 213 6.11 -5.66 3.95
N TYR A 214 6.63 -6.47 4.86
CA TYR A 214 6.49 -6.22 6.30
C TYR A 214 7.82 -6.06 7.01
N GLY A 215 7.80 -5.26 8.07
CA GLY A 215 8.91 -5.07 9.00
C GLY A 215 8.58 -5.65 10.38
N PRO A 216 9.31 -5.21 11.43
CA PRO A 216 9.13 -5.76 12.77
C PRO A 216 7.78 -5.41 13.39
N THR A 217 7.18 -4.29 12.97
CA THR A 217 6.01 -3.71 13.65
C THR A 217 4.70 -4.38 13.26
N THR A 218 4.61 -4.94 12.04
CA THR A 218 3.43 -5.69 11.57
C THR A 218 3.67 -7.19 11.42
N LEU A 219 4.84 -7.66 11.90
CA LEU A 219 5.34 -9.03 11.74
C LEU A 219 4.30 -10.12 12.01
N SER A 220 3.59 -10.05 13.15
CA SER A 220 2.68 -11.13 13.55
C SER A 220 1.47 -11.30 12.61
N GLN A 221 0.89 -10.18 12.15
CA GLN A 221 -0.21 -10.21 11.20
C GLN A 221 0.27 -10.62 9.80
N SER A 222 1.45 -10.16 9.38
CA SER A 222 2.01 -10.53 8.08
C SER A 222 2.39 -12.01 8.02
N VAL A 223 3.03 -12.56 9.05
CA VAL A 223 3.32 -14.01 9.14
C VAL A 223 2.03 -14.81 9.20
N LYS A 224 1.00 -14.35 9.92
CA LYS A 224 -0.32 -14.99 9.90
C LYS A 224 -0.89 -15.02 8.48
N LEU A 225 -0.90 -13.89 7.78
CA LEU A 225 -1.42 -13.80 6.42
C LEU A 225 -0.66 -14.71 5.46
N ASP A 226 0.68 -14.75 5.54
CA ASP A 226 1.50 -15.62 4.71
C ASP A 226 1.16 -17.10 4.93
N LEU A 227 1.22 -17.56 6.19
CA LEU A 227 1.01 -18.97 6.50
C LEU A 227 -0.42 -19.42 6.18
N VAL A 228 -1.43 -18.60 6.48
CA VAL A 228 -2.82 -18.92 6.15
C VAL A 228 -3.02 -18.91 4.63
N GLY A 229 -2.52 -17.88 3.94
CA GLY A 229 -2.65 -17.74 2.50
C GLY A 229 -1.94 -18.83 1.71
N ARG A 230 -0.85 -19.39 2.24
CA ARG A 230 -0.16 -20.56 1.69
C ARG A 230 -0.78 -21.90 2.09
N GLY A 231 -1.86 -21.88 2.89
CA GLY A 231 -2.53 -23.08 3.37
C GLY A 231 -1.74 -23.88 4.40
N LEU A 232 -0.76 -23.26 5.06
CA LEU A 232 0.11 -23.85 6.08
C LEU A 232 -0.41 -23.62 7.50
N ALA A 233 -1.34 -22.67 7.69
CA ALA A 233 -2.00 -22.41 8.96
C ALA A 233 -3.53 -22.27 8.82
N THR A 234 -4.26 -22.55 9.91
CA THR A 234 -5.66 -22.17 10.09
C THR A 234 -5.76 -20.69 10.50
N LEU A 235 -6.96 -20.09 10.46
CA LEU A 235 -7.18 -18.72 10.93
C LEU A 235 -6.85 -18.54 12.42
N ASP A 236 -6.96 -19.61 13.20
CA ASP A 236 -6.56 -19.65 14.61
C ASP A 236 -5.04 -19.83 14.81
N GLY A 237 -4.27 -19.98 13.73
CA GLY A 237 -2.81 -20.10 13.76
C GLY A 237 -2.28 -21.50 14.05
N ASN A 238 -3.10 -22.54 13.88
CA ASN A 238 -2.68 -23.94 14.02
C ASN A 238 -2.22 -24.52 12.67
N ARG A 239 -1.43 -25.60 12.68
CA ARG A 239 -1.21 -26.38 11.45
C ARG A 239 -2.54 -27.04 11.04
N PRO A 240 -2.94 -26.99 9.76
CA PRO A 240 -4.12 -27.68 9.31
C PRO A 240 -3.88 -29.20 9.28
N PRO A 241 -4.93 -30.02 9.44
CA PRO A 241 -4.81 -31.48 9.40
C PRO A 241 -4.45 -32.01 8.00
N SER A 242 -4.73 -31.22 6.96
CA SER A 242 -4.38 -31.50 5.57
C SER A 242 -3.99 -30.21 4.87
N GLN A 243 -3.20 -30.33 3.79
CA GLN A 243 -2.76 -29.17 3.01
C GLN A 243 -3.96 -28.46 2.39
N ARG A 244 -4.05 -27.15 2.61
CA ARG A 244 -5.08 -26.29 2.02
C ARG A 244 -4.55 -25.65 0.74
N PRO A 245 -5.42 -25.33 -0.24
CA PRO A 245 -4.98 -24.64 -1.45
C PRO A 245 -4.40 -23.27 -1.11
N ALA A 246 -3.27 -22.94 -1.73
CA ALA A 246 -2.65 -21.62 -1.60
C ALA A 246 -3.40 -20.56 -2.43
N LEU A 247 -3.47 -19.34 -1.92
CA LEU A 247 -3.95 -18.17 -2.66
C LEU A 247 -2.92 -17.77 -3.72
N LYS A 248 -3.34 -17.73 -4.99
CA LYS A 248 -2.45 -17.47 -6.13
C LYS A 248 -2.05 -16.01 -6.30
N ASN A 249 -2.85 -15.10 -5.74
CA ASN A 249 -2.74 -13.66 -5.87
C ASN A 249 -2.28 -12.99 -4.56
N LEU A 250 -1.62 -13.74 -3.69
CA LEU A 250 -1.02 -13.23 -2.46
C LEU A 250 0.50 -13.32 -2.55
N THR A 251 1.18 -12.25 -2.18
CA THR A 251 2.62 -12.24 -1.92
C THR A 251 2.88 -11.53 -0.61
N VAL A 252 3.58 -12.18 0.32
CA VAL A 252 3.96 -11.59 1.60
C VAL A 252 5.46 -11.77 1.78
N SER A 253 6.20 -10.67 1.86
CA SER A 253 7.66 -10.66 1.90
C SER A 253 8.17 -9.94 3.13
N VAL A 254 9.26 -10.44 3.73
CA VAL A 254 10.02 -9.66 4.72
C VAL A 254 10.74 -8.54 3.97
N GLY A 255 10.51 -7.30 4.38
CA GLY A 255 11.35 -6.19 3.94
C GLY A 255 12.61 -6.16 4.79
N HIS A 256 13.76 -6.31 4.16
CA HIS A 256 15.05 -6.24 4.83
C HIS A 256 16.09 -5.50 3.98
N TYR A 257 17.10 -4.95 4.62
CA TYR A 257 18.24 -4.39 3.92
C TYR A 257 19.10 -5.47 3.29
N ASP A 258 19.52 -5.23 2.05
CA ASP A 258 20.49 -6.06 1.34
C ASP A 258 21.91 -5.49 1.38
N ALA A 259 22.16 -4.44 2.20
CA ALA A 259 23.49 -3.89 2.42
C ALA A 259 23.65 -3.24 3.80
N PHE A 260 24.66 -3.68 4.56
CA PHE A 260 25.28 -2.99 5.70
C PHE A 260 26.73 -3.49 5.85
N PRO A 261 27.66 -2.73 6.46
CA PRO A 261 28.25 -1.47 6.04
C PRO A 261 29.69 -1.69 5.56
N ALA A 262 30.01 -1.30 4.32
CA ALA A 262 31.40 -1.11 3.90
C ALA A 262 31.43 -0.06 2.78
N PHE A 263 32.07 1.09 3.03
CA PHE A 263 32.53 2.02 1.97
C PHE A 263 31.46 2.74 1.12
N GLY A 264 30.40 3.29 1.72
CA GLY A 264 29.63 4.36 1.07
C GLY A 264 28.68 3.94 -0.06
N GLN A 265 28.13 2.72 -0.05
CA GLN A 265 27.12 2.28 -1.01
C GLN A 265 25.66 2.38 -0.51
N MET A 266 24.76 2.56 -1.48
CA MET A 266 23.32 2.74 -1.32
C MET A 266 22.63 1.52 -0.70
N VAL A 267 21.96 1.76 0.43
CA VAL A 267 21.13 0.78 1.12
C VAL A 267 19.80 0.61 0.36
N ARG A 268 19.54 -0.59 -0.19
CA ARG A 268 18.23 -0.97 -0.75
C ARG A 268 17.52 -1.90 0.23
N VAL A 269 16.25 -1.62 0.51
CA VAL A 269 15.35 -2.61 1.11
C VAL A 269 14.84 -3.49 0.00
N ASN A 270 15.16 -4.78 0.10
CA ASN A 270 14.69 -5.80 -0.82
C ASN A 270 13.65 -6.68 -0.10
N ASP A 271 12.74 -7.21 -0.91
CA ASP A 271 11.93 -8.35 -0.53
C ASP A 271 12.88 -9.55 -0.39
N LEU A 272 13.00 -10.10 0.82
CA LEU A 272 13.76 -11.34 0.98
C LEU A 272 13.07 -12.47 0.23
N ASP A 273 13.86 -13.34 -0.40
CA ASP A 273 13.37 -14.56 -1.04
C ASP A 273 12.55 -15.37 -0.04
N PRO A 274 11.27 -15.67 -0.33
CA PRO A 274 10.42 -16.49 0.54
C PRO A 274 11.06 -17.83 0.91
N ALA A 275 11.79 -18.47 -0.01
CA ALA A 275 12.46 -19.74 0.26
C ALA A 275 13.62 -19.59 1.26
N PHE A 276 14.28 -18.42 1.29
CA PHE A 276 15.27 -18.10 2.31
C PHE A 276 14.61 -17.85 3.67
N VAL A 277 13.52 -17.06 3.70
CA VAL A 277 12.76 -16.79 4.93
C VAL A 277 12.19 -18.08 5.54
N ASP A 278 11.69 -18.99 4.72
CA ASP A 278 11.08 -20.25 5.16
C ASP A 278 12.03 -21.14 5.97
N ARG A 279 13.34 -21.13 5.65
CA ARG A 279 14.35 -21.90 6.40
C ARG A 279 14.36 -21.55 7.88
N PHE A 280 13.99 -20.32 8.21
CA PHE A 280 13.90 -19.81 9.58
C PHE A 280 12.46 -19.82 10.09
N MET A 281 11.51 -19.33 9.30
CA MET A 281 10.11 -19.20 9.72
C MET A 281 9.48 -20.54 10.09
N ILE A 282 9.68 -21.55 9.24
CA ILE A 282 9.14 -22.89 9.40
C ILE A 282 10.27 -23.93 9.22
N PRO A 283 11.23 -24.01 10.16
CA PRO A 283 12.39 -24.87 10.00
C PRO A 283 11.93 -26.30 9.74
N GLN A 284 12.40 -26.87 8.63
CA GLN A 284 12.17 -28.28 8.32
C GLN A 284 12.84 -29.07 9.44
N VAL A 285 12.07 -29.91 10.14
CA VAL A 285 12.59 -30.80 11.17
C VAL A 285 13.28 -31.99 10.49
N ALA A 286 14.28 -31.72 9.67
CA ALA A 286 15.31 -32.70 9.36
C ALA A 286 16.33 -32.61 10.49
N ASP A 287 16.74 -33.74 11.06
CA ASP A 287 17.74 -33.90 12.15
C ASP A 287 17.22 -34.00 13.60
N LYS A 288 15.92 -34.19 13.85
CA LYS A 288 15.49 -34.71 15.17
C LYS A 288 14.65 -35.98 15.03
N PRO A 289 15.01 -37.08 15.72
CA PRO A 289 14.16 -38.25 15.79
C PRO A 289 12.80 -37.86 16.40
N PRO A 290 11.71 -38.57 16.04
CA PRO A 290 10.38 -38.24 16.52
C PRO A 290 10.32 -38.44 18.04
N LEU A 291 10.49 -37.34 18.78
CA LEU A 291 10.12 -37.31 20.19
C LEU A 291 8.60 -37.47 20.24
N GLY A 292 8.17 -38.50 20.97
CA GLY A 292 6.82 -39.03 21.00
C GLY A 292 5.72 -37.98 21.11
N GLN A 293 4.52 -38.38 20.65
CA GLN A 293 3.27 -37.61 20.61
C GLN A 293 3.29 -36.41 21.57
N LYS A 294 3.72 -35.25 21.07
CA LYS A 294 3.54 -34.00 21.79
C LYS A 294 2.03 -33.81 21.99
N PRO A 295 1.59 -33.40 23.19
CA PRO A 295 0.19 -33.07 23.41
C PRO A 295 -0.27 -32.08 22.33
N ALA A 296 -1.55 -32.18 21.94
CA ALA A 296 -2.16 -31.31 20.94
C ALA A 296 -1.70 -29.86 21.18
N SER A 297 -1.04 -29.28 20.16
CA SER A 297 -0.45 -27.95 20.29
C SER A 297 -1.50 -26.97 20.80
N ARG A 298 -1.13 -26.12 21.75
CA ARG A 298 -2.06 -25.10 22.25
C ARG A 298 -2.51 -24.22 21.08
N ASN A 299 -3.76 -23.75 21.11
CA ASN A 299 -4.34 -22.96 20.02
C ASN A 299 -3.40 -21.79 19.63
N GLY A 300 -2.98 -21.76 18.36
CA GLY A 300 -2.10 -20.74 17.77
C GLY A 300 -0.60 -20.90 18.03
N GLU A 301 -0.13 -22.01 18.63
CA GLU A 301 1.28 -22.22 18.95
C GLU A 301 2.18 -22.23 17.70
N PHE A 302 1.70 -22.81 16.59
CA PHE A 302 2.44 -22.85 15.33
C PHE A 302 2.74 -21.43 14.81
N LEU A 303 1.73 -20.57 14.74
CA LEU A 303 1.90 -19.17 14.34
C LEU A 303 2.82 -18.40 15.29
N LYS A 304 2.68 -18.59 16.61
CA LYS A 304 3.53 -17.95 17.61
C LYS A 304 5.00 -18.32 17.41
N GLN A 305 5.28 -19.61 17.18
CA GLN A 305 6.63 -20.09 16.94
C GLN A 305 7.20 -19.52 15.63
N ALA A 306 6.42 -19.55 14.54
CA ALA A 306 6.88 -19.01 13.25
C ALA A 306 7.20 -17.50 13.35
N THR A 307 6.34 -16.73 14.02
CA THR A 307 6.55 -15.31 14.28
C THR A 307 7.83 -15.06 15.09
N ALA A 308 8.03 -15.85 16.16
CA ALA A 308 9.24 -15.76 17.00
C ALA A 308 10.51 -16.11 16.22
N ASN A 309 10.46 -17.11 15.35
CA ASN A 309 11.60 -17.51 14.53
C ASN A 309 12.01 -16.39 13.56
N VAL A 310 11.05 -15.80 12.83
CA VAL A 310 11.35 -14.67 11.92
C VAL A 310 11.92 -13.50 12.70
N ARG A 311 11.34 -13.17 13.87
CA ARG A 311 11.87 -12.10 14.74
C ARG A 311 13.31 -12.35 15.20
N GLY A 312 13.66 -13.61 15.50
CA GLY A 312 15.01 -13.97 15.95
C GLY A 312 16.02 -14.04 14.81
N ALA A 313 15.60 -14.40 13.60
CA ALA A 313 16.48 -14.59 12.45
C ALA A 313 16.82 -13.29 11.71
N PHE A 314 15.93 -12.30 11.74
CA PHE A 314 16.07 -11.06 10.94
C PHE A 314 16.17 -9.83 11.86
N PRO A 315 17.37 -9.29 12.09
CA PRO A 315 17.54 -8.08 12.88
C PRO A 315 17.09 -6.85 12.09
N PHE A 316 15.97 -6.25 12.50
CA PHE A 316 15.42 -5.07 11.85
C PHE A 316 16.06 -3.77 12.37
N PRO A 317 16.65 -2.92 11.50
CA PRO A 317 17.16 -1.62 11.93
C PRO A 317 16.03 -0.64 12.28
N LYS A 318 16.35 0.37 13.08
CA LYS A 318 15.37 1.28 13.70
C LYS A 318 14.50 2.06 12.69
N ASP A 319 15.02 2.30 11.51
CA ASP A 319 14.51 3.17 10.45
C ASP A 319 13.93 2.39 9.25
N ILE A 320 13.87 1.06 9.35
CA ILE A 320 13.42 0.19 8.25
C ILE A 320 11.97 0.47 7.79
N HIS A 321 11.13 1.01 8.67
CA HIS A 321 9.70 1.27 8.41
C HIS A 321 9.46 2.07 7.12
N TYR A 322 10.03 3.27 7.02
CA TYR A 322 9.91 4.10 5.81
C TYR A 322 10.73 3.57 4.64
N MET A 323 11.80 2.82 4.92
CA MET A 323 12.63 2.22 3.86
C MET A 323 11.88 1.09 3.14
N ILE A 324 11.03 0.35 3.85
CA ILE A 324 10.11 -0.65 3.27
C ILE A 324 9.12 0.04 2.32
N ALA A 325 8.50 1.15 2.72
CA ALA A 325 7.63 1.92 1.83
C ALA A 325 8.36 2.42 0.59
N ARG A 326 9.56 2.98 0.77
CA ARG A 326 10.33 3.55 -0.33
C ARG A 326 10.85 2.47 -1.30
N GLY A 327 11.46 1.41 -0.80
CA GLY A 327 12.00 0.33 -1.65
C GLY A 327 10.90 -0.51 -2.27
N GLY A 328 9.90 -0.87 -1.46
CA GLY A 328 8.77 -1.69 -1.89
C GLY A 328 7.96 -1.01 -2.98
N PHE A 329 7.58 0.26 -2.81
CA PHE A 329 6.80 0.99 -3.81
C PHE A 329 7.53 1.05 -5.16
N TYR A 330 8.83 1.34 -5.18
CA TYR A 330 9.62 1.46 -6.40
C TYR A 330 9.74 0.12 -7.13
N SER A 331 9.96 -0.96 -6.38
CA SER A 331 10.03 -2.32 -6.93
C SER A 331 8.71 -2.73 -7.59
N ARG A 332 7.58 -2.34 -7.01
CA ARG A 332 6.24 -2.60 -7.55
C ARG A 332 5.99 -1.80 -8.83
N LEU A 333 6.28 -0.50 -8.81
CA LEU A 333 6.19 0.38 -9.98
C LEU A 333 7.01 -0.16 -11.15
N SER A 334 8.22 -0.64 -10.91
CA SER A 334 9.12 -1.14 -11.95
C SER A 334 8.54 -2.33 -12.74
N ARG A 335 7.59 -3.07 -12.15
CA ARG A 335 6.93 -4.25 -12.74
C ARG A 335 5.61 -3.94 -13.46
N LEU A 336 5.11 -2.70 -13.44
CA LEU A 336 3.88 -2.29 -14.14
C LEU A 336 4.00 -2.36 -15.67
#